data_AF-A0A7V3X918-F1
#
_entry.id   AF-A0A7V3X918-F1
#
_cell.length_a   1.000
_cell.length_b   1.000
_cell.length_c   1.000
_cell.angle_alpha   90.00
_cell.angle_beta   90.00
_cell.angle_gamma   90.00
#
_symmetry.space_group_name_H-M   'P 1'
#
loop_
_entity.id
_entity.type
_entity.pdbx_description
1 polymer ?
#
loop_
_entity_poly.entity_id
_entity_poly.type
_entity_poly.pdbx_seq_one_letter_code
_entity_poly.pdbx_strand_id
1 'polypeptide(L)'
;MKKFIFLCLTAFFFTLSFANVRTEKKPLYASEVFIPVGNTGMKISFEDLSRIKVKDFEILTGQKMKLMDRVSFKIAQRSLKKSINPDGTFNQKRLENAARKMADGQTGFHVGGFALGFLLGLIGVIIAYIIKDDKKRNRVKWAWIGWAVWLIIWLAVILPSL
;
A
#
# COMPACT_ATOMS: atom_id res chain seq x y z
N MET A 1 -41.06 52.87 -1.11
CA MET A 1 -39.91 52.15 -1.76
C MET A 1 -38.75 51.85 -0.80
N LYS A 2 -38.30 52.80 0.03
CA LYS A 2 -37.18 52.57 1.00
C LYS A 2 -37.38 51.39 1.97
N LYS A 3 -38.62 51.10 2.38
CA LYS A 3 -38.94 49.99 3.31
C LYS A 3 -38.82 48.59 2.67
N PHE A 4 -39.07 48.47 1.36
CA PHE A 4 -38.90 47.20 0.63
C PHE A 4 -37.44 46.89 0.35
N ILE A 5 -36.64 47.93 0.05
CA ILE A 5 -35.18 47.78 -0.12
C ILE A 5 -34.53 47.31 1.19
N PHE A 6 -34.97 47.84 2.34
CA PHE A 6 -34.45 47.44 3.63
C PHE A 6 -34.77 45.98 3.97
N LEU A 7 -35.97 45.49 3.62
CA LEU A 7 -36.38 44.09 3.82
C LEU A 7 -35.57 43.10 2.95
N CYS A 8 -35.28 43.46 1.69
CA CYS A 8 -34.43 42.64 0.82
C CYS A 8 -32.97 42.63 1.30
N LEU A 9 -32.47 43.75 1.82
CA LEU A 9 -31.10 43.84 2.32
C LEU A 9 -30.91 42.98 3.57
N THR A 10 -31.86 42.99 4.51
CA THR A 10 -31.78 42.17 5.73
C THR A 10 -31.93 40.68 5.46
N ALA A 11 -32.77 40.30 4.48
CA ALA A 11 -32.89 38.90 4.04
C ALA A 11 -31.58 38.38 3.41
N PHE A 12 -30.86 39.22 2.66
CA PHE A 12 -29.59 38.85 2.02
C PHE A 12 -28.46 38.63 3.03
N PHE A 13 -28.42 39.43 4.11
CA PHE A 13 -27.44 39.24 5.19
C PHE A 13 -27.71 37.96 6.01
N PHE A 14 -28.97 37.55 6.19
CA PHE A 14 -29.30 36.33 6.92
C PHE A 14 -28.87 35.04 6.19
N THR A 15 -28.84 35.05 4.85
CA THR A 15 -28.41 33.87 4.06
C THR A 15 -26.89 33.67 4.04
N LEU A 16 -26.09 34.69 4.34
CA LEU A 16 -24.62 34.58 4.36
C LEU A 16 -24.10 33.89 5.63
N SER A 17 -24.84 33.92 6.74
CA SER A 17 -24.40 33.33 8.01
C SER A 17 -24.42 31.80 8.04
N PHE A 18 -25.19 31.13 7.18
CA PHE A 18 -25.26 29.66 7.15
C PHE A 18 -24.23 28.99 6.22
N ALA A 19 -23.50 29.76 5.40
CA ALA A 19 -22.63 29.20 4.36
C ALA A 19 -21.20 28.83 4.84
N ASN A 20 -20.84 29.07 6.10
CA ASN A 20 -19.44 28.95 6.56
C ASN A 20 -19.24 28.03 7.77
N VAL A 21 -20.10 27.03 7.96
CA VAL A 21 -19.76 25.91 8.84
C VAL A 21 -18.77 25.01 8.11
N ARG A 22 -17.48 25.36 8.20
CA ARG A 22 -16.39 24.45 7.84
C ARG A 22 -16.41 23.33 8.87
N THR A 23 -16.94 22.17 8.52
CA THR A 23 -16.73 20.95 9.29
C THR A 23 -15.23 20.67 9.27
N GLU A 24 -14.52 21.09 10.31
CA GLU A 24 -13.12 20.76 10.50
C GLU A 24 -13.04 19.24 10.59
N LYS A 25 -12.48 18.60 9.56
CA LYS A 25 -12.44 17.15 9.44
C LYS A 25 -11.47 16.65 10.51
N LYS A 26 -12.01 16.26 11.67
CA LYS A 26 -11.23 15.79 12.82
C LYS A 26 -10.18 14.76 12.33
N PRO A 27 -8.90 14.89 12.73
CA PRO A 27 -7.88 13.95 12.31
C PRO A 27 -8.24 12.55 12.80
N LEU A 28 -8.11 11.54 11.93
CA LEU A 28 -8.36 10.15 12.27
C LEU A 28 -7.09 9.53 12.84
N TYR A 29 -7.19 8.99 14.05
CA TYR A 29 -6.09 8.31 14.72
C TYR A 29 -6.04 6.83 14.33
N ALA A 30 -4.83 6.30 14.16
CA ALA A 30 -4.62 4.91 13.81
C ALA A 30 -5.06 3.93 14.91
N SER A 31 -5.08 4.39 16.16
CA SER A 31 -5.60 3.66 17.33
C SER A 31 -7.12 3.54 17.34
N GLU A 32 -7.83 4.48 16.69
CA GLU A 32 -9.30 4.54 16.67
C GLU A 32 -9.92 3.82 15.47
N VAL A 33 -9.10 3.45 14.47
CA VAL A 33 -9.58 2.74 13.28
C VAL A 33 -9.29 1.26 13.39
N PHE A 34 -10.37 0.48 13.49
CA PHE A 34 -10.34 -0.96 13.65
C PHE A 34 -10.76 -1.68 12.38
N ILE A 35 -10.02 -2.73 12.01
CA ILE A 35 -10.40 -3.65 10.93
C ILE A 35 -10.63 -5.06 11.47
N PRO A 36 -11.62 -5.80 10.93
CA PRO A 36 -11.79 -7.21 11.26
C PRO A 36 -10.62 -8.03 10.70
N VAL A 37 -10.15 -9.00 11.47
CA VAL A 37 -9.06 -9.90 11.10
C VAL A 37 -9.52 -11.35 11.10
N GLY A 38 -9.27 -12.05 9.99
CA GLY A 38 -9.60 -13.46 9.82
C GLY A 38 -11.09 -13.76 9.92
N ASN A 39 -11.40 -15.02 10.21
CA ASN A 39 -12.78 -15.51 10.37
C ASN A 39 -13.24 -15.50 11.84
N THR A 40 -12.40 -15.02 12.75
CA THR A 40 -12.63 -15.03 14.21
C THR A 40 -13.47 -13.84 14.68
N GLY A 41 -13.72 -12.86 13.81
CA GLY A 41 -14.45 -11.63 14.15
C GLY A 41 -13.68 -10.67 15.06
N MET A 42 -12.41 -10.98 15.37
CA MET A 42 -11.55 -10.10 16.15
C MET A 42 -11.23 -8.84 15.35
N LYS A 43 -11.08 -7.72 16.06
CA LYS A 43 -10.77 -6.42 15.47
C LYS A 43 -9.38 -5.97 15.94
N ILE A 44 -8.57 -5.47 15.02
CA ILE A 44 -7.25 -4.89 15.31
C ILE A 44 -7.23 -3.43 14.86
N SER A 45 -6.62 -2.55 15.66
CA SER A 45 -6.40 -1.17 15.25
C SER A 45 -5.33 -1.09 14.16
N PHE A 46 -5.31 -0.02 13.36
CA PHE A 46 -4.21 0.22 12.42
C PHE A 46 -2.86 0.41 13.12
N GLU A 47 -2.86 0.99 14.32
CA GLU A 47 -1.65 1.11 15.12
C GLU A 47 -1.11 -0.27 15.52
N ASP A 48 -1.95 -1.13 16.10
CA ASP A 48 -1.54 -2.47 16.53
C ASP A 48 -1.11 -3.32 15.33
N LEU A 49 -1.84 -3.26 14.22
CA LEU A 49 -1.48 -3.96 12.99
C LEU A 49 -0.12 -3.52 12.44
N SER A 50 0.25 -2.26 12.62
CA SER A 50 1.56 -1.76 12.19
C SER A 50 2.72 -2.30 13.04
N ARG A 51 2.45 -2.79 14.25
CA ARG A 51 3.45 -3.24 15.23
C ARG A 51 3.43 -4.74 15.53
N ILE A 52 2.32 -5.42 15.24
CA ILE A 52 2.13 -6.84 15.56
C ILE A 52 3.16 -7.73 14.85
N LYS A 53 3.54 -8.84 15.50
CA LYS A 53 4.40 -9.85 14.89
C LYS A 53 3.57 -10.78 13.99
N VAL A 54 4.24 -11.37 13.00
CA VAL A 54 3.61 -12.34 12.08
C VAL A 54 2.96 -13.50 12.84
N LYS A 55 3.64 -14.06 13.85
CA LYS A 55 3.11 -15.19 14.64
C LYS A 55 1.83 -14.81 15.40
N ASP A 56 1.84 -13.63 16.02
CA ASP A 56 0.69 -13.14 16.78
C ASP A 56 -0.48 -12.85 15.84
N PHE A 57 -0.21 -12.32 14.64
CA PHE A 57 -1.21 -12.12 13.61
C PHE A 57 -1.77 -13.45 13.05
N GLU A 58 -0.94 -14.48 12.85
CA GLU A 58 -1.39 -15.84 12.49
C GLU A 58 -2.33 -16.41 13.57
N ILE A 59 -2.04 -16.18 14.86
CA ILE A 59 -2.92 -16.58 15.97
C ILE A 59 -4.24 -15.80 15.92
N LEU A 60 -4.20 -14.48 15.74
CA LEU A 60 -5.40 -13.65 15.70
C LEU A 60 -6.33 -14.02 14.53
N THR A 61 -5.74 -14.28 13.37
CA THR A 61 -6.50 -14.63 12.16
C THR A 61 -6.92 -16.11 12.12
N GLY A 62 -6.29 -16.97 12.92
CA GLY A 62 -6.45 -18.41 12.86
C GLY A 62 -5.86 -19.05 11.59
N GLN A 63 -5.06 -18.30 10.82
CA GLN A 63 -4.49 -18.76 9.55
C GLN A 63 -2.96 -18.74 9.59
N LYS A 64 -2.34 -19.87 9.27
CA LYS A 64 -0.89 -19.92 9.05
C LYS A 64 -0.55 -19.29 7.71
N MET A 65 0.40 -18.35 7.72
CA MET A 65 0.88 -17.69 6.51
C MET A 65 1.98 -18.50 5.84
N LYS A 66 1.89 -18.70 4.52
CA LYS A 66 3.01 -19.23 3.71
C LYS A 66 4.10 -18.17 3.61
N LEU A 67 5.30 -18.55 3.17
CA LEU A 67 6.44 -17.63 3.04
C LEU A 67 6.10 -16.37 2.25
N MET A 68 5.35 -16.51 1.15
CA MET A 68 4.91 -15.37 0.34
C MET A 68 3.89 -14.48 1.06
N ASP A 69 2.99 -15.07 1.83
CA ASP A 69 2.00 -14.34 2.63
C ASP A 69 2.69 -13.54 3.74
N ARG A 70 3.76 -14.09 4.33
CA ARG A 70 4.58 -13.37 5.32
C ARG A 70 5.28 -12.16 4.71
N VAL A 71 5.79 -12.31 3.48
CA VAL A 71 6.44 -11.21 2.76
C VAL A 71 5.42 -10.12 2.41
N SER A 72 4.27 -10.49 1.85
CA SER A 72 3.21 -9.54 1.51
C SER A 72 2.68 -8.82 2.76
N PHE A 73 2.48 -9.55 3.86
CA PHE A 73 2.11 -8.99 5.14
C PHE A 73 3.12 -7.94 5.63
N LYS A 74 4.43 -8.27 5.61
CA LYS A 74 5.47 -7.29 6.01
C LYS A 74 5.51 -6.05 5.12
N ILE A 75 5.23 -6.20 3.82
CA ILE A 75 5.14 -5.06 2.90
C ILE A 75 3.93 -4.18 3.23
N ALA A 76 2.77 -4.79 3.50
CA ALA A 76 1.57 -4.09 3.92
C ALA A 76 1.79 -3.38 5.25
N GLN A 77 2.36 -4.06 6.24
CA GLN A 77 2.72 -3.53 7.56
C GLN A 77 3.67 -2.32 7.44
N ARG A 78 4.67 -2.39 6.57
CA ARG A 78 5.60 -1.28 6.32
C ARG A 78 4.91 -0.09 5.65
N SER A 79 3.96 -0.34 4.74
CA SER A 79 3.15 0.71 4.11
C SER A 79 2.23 1.39 5.13
N LEU A 80 1.60 0.60 6.01
CA LEU A 80 0.77 1.10 7.10
C LEU A 80 1.59 1.97 8.06
N LYS A 81 2.75 1.48 8.51
CA LYS A 81 3.67 2.25 9.36
C LYS A 81 4.11 3.58 8.74
N LYS A 82 4.30 3.62 7.41
CA LYS A 82 4.63 4.87 6.67
C LYS A 82 3.44 5.82 6.51
N SER A 83 2.21 5.32 6.64
CA SER A 83 0.99 6.12 6.53
C SER A 83 0.55 6.72 7.86
N ILE A 84 1.08 6.22 8.99
CA ILE A 84 0.88 6.74 10.34
C ILE A 84 1.96 7.80 10.61
N ASN A 85 1.53 8.99 10.99
CA ASN A 85 2.37 10.11 11.36
C ASN A 85 2.88 9.97 12.81
N PRO A 86 3.90 10.75 13.22
CA PRO A 86 4.41 10.71 14.60
C PRO A 86 3.36 11.07 15.67
N ASP A 87 2.34 11.84 15.30
CA ASP A 87 1.22 12.23 16.16
C ASP A 87 0.12 11.16 16.27
N GLY A 88 0.30 9.98 15.63
CA GLY A 88 -0.65 8.89 15.63
C GLY A 88 -1.79 9.03 14.62
N THR A 89 -1.87 10.15 13.89
CA THR A 89 -2.84 10.33 12.81
C THR A 89 -2.44 9.53 11.58
N PHE A 90 -3.38 9.08 10.76
CA PHE A 90 -3.05 8.42 9.49
C PHE A 90 -3.60 9.16 8.28
N ASN A 91 -2.79 9.21 7.22
CA ASN A 91 -3.19 9.85 5.97
C ASN A 91 -3.95 8.86 5.08
N GLN A 92 -5.28 9.00 5.05
CA GLN A 92 -6.17 8.14 4.25
C GLN A 92 -5.77 8.09 2.77
N LYS A 93 -5.39 9.23 2.15
CA LYS A 93 -4.97 9.26 0.74
C LYS A 93 -3.69 8.46 0.50
N ARG A 94 -2.73 8.50 1.44
CA ARG A 94 -1.49 7.70 1.33
C ARG A 94 -1.78 6.21 1.47
N LEU A 95 -2.66 5.83 2.40
CA LEU A 95 -3.06 4.45 2.60
C LEU A 95 -3.83 3.91 1.37
N GLU A 96 -4.78 4.68 0.85
CA GLU A 96 -5.55 4.33 -0.35
C GLU A 96 -4.64 4.17 -1.56
N ASN A 97 -3.70 5.10 -1.78
CA ASN A 97 -2.73 5.00 -2.86
C ASN A 97 -1.81 3.77 -2.71
N ALA A 98 -1.43 3.41 -1.48
CA ALA A 98 -0.65 2.20 -1.23
C ALA A 98 -1.47 0.94 -1.50
N ALA A 99 -2.74 0.91 -1.09
CA ALA A 99 -3.67 -0.18 -1.33
C ALA A 99 -3.93 -0.38 -2.83
N ARG A 100 -4.21 0.69 -3.57
CA ARG A 100 -4.40 0.67 -5.03
C ARG A 100 -3.17 0.11 -5.75
N LYS A 101 -1.96 0.59 -5.41
CA LYS A 101 -0.72 0.08 -6.00
C LYS A 101 -0.47 -1.41 -5.75
N MET A 102 -0.91 -1.92 -4.59
CA MET A 102 -0.86 -3.34 -4.28
C MET A 102 -1.93 -4.13 -5.04
N ALA A 103 -3.17 -3.62 -5.13
CA ALA A 103 -4.28 -4.25 -5.85
C ALA A 103 -4.03 -4.33 -7.35
N ASP A 104 -3.50 -3.28 -7.95
CA ASP A 104 -3.22 -3.20 -9.40
C ASP A 104 -2.02 -4.08 -9.81
N GLY A 105 -1.35 -4.74 -8.86
CA GLY A 105 -0.17 -5.58 -9.11
C GLY A 105 1.06 -4.82 -9.62
N GLN A 106 1.00 -3.48 -9.63
CA GLN A 106 2.09 -2.61 -10.05
C GLN A 106 3.25 -2.61 -9.04
N THR A 107 2.97 -2.94 -7.77
CA THR A 107 3.97 -3.05 -6.71
C THR A 107 3.83 -4.38 -5.98
N GLY A 108 4.87 -5.21 -6.01
CA GLY A 108 4.88 -6.55 -5.39
C GLY A 108 5.86 -7.48 -6.09
N PHE A 109 6.11 -8.67 -5.52
CA PHE A 109 6.98 -9.68 -6.14
C PHE A 109 6.37 -10.21 -7.44
N HIS A 110 7.02 -9.99 -8.58
CA HIS A 110 6.56 -10.50 -9.86
C HIS A 110 7.30 -11.79 -10.22
N VAL A 111 6.78 -12.93 -9.72
CA VAL A 111 7.38 -14.27 -9.89
C VAL A 111 7.79 -14.54 -11.33
N GLY A 112 6.89 -14.32 -12.30
CA GLY A 112 7.20 -14.58 -13.72
C GLY A 112 8.28 -13.67 -14.30
N GLY A 113 8.40 -12.43 -13.80
CA GLY A 113 9.45 -11.51 -14.24
C GLY A 113 10.79 -11.96 -13.68
N PHE A 114 10.82 -12.26 -12.38
CA PHE A 114 11.99 -12.82 -11.72
C PHE A 114 12.46 -14.11 -12.39
N ALA A 115 11.56 -15.06 -12.65
CA ALA A 115 11.88 -16.33 -13.28
C ALA A 115 12.45 -16.14 -14.71
N LEU A 116 11.89 -15.21 -15.50
CA LEU A 116 12.45 -14.87 -16.82
C LEU A 116 13.91 -14.45 -16.69
N GLY A 117 14.22 -13.48 -15.85
CA GLY A 117 15.59 -13.01 -15.67
C GLY A 117 16.53 -14.04 -15.04
N PHE A 118 16.03 -14.85 -14.10
CA PHE A 118 16.83 -15.83 -13.38
C PHE A 118 17.16 -17.07 -14.22
N LEU A 119 16.19 -17.61 -14.97
CA LEU A 119 16.38 -18.86 -15.72
C LEU A 119 16.91 -18.63 -17.14
N LEU A 120 16.49 -17.54 -17.80
CA LEU A 120 16.86 -17.23 -19.19
C LEU A 120 17.93 -16.13 -19.28
N GLY A 121 18.38 -15.62 -18.14
CA GLY A 121 19.38 -14.56 -18.06
C GLY A 121 18.96 -13.28 -18.77
N LEU A 122 19.90 -12.69 -19.53
CA LEU A 122 19.66 -11.45 -20.28
C LEU A 122 18.56 -11.61 -21.35
N ILE A 123 18.43 -12.80 -21.95
CA ILE A 123 17.36 -13.10 -22.92
C ILE A 123 15.98 -12.95 -22.26
N GLY A 124 15.83 -13.43 -21.02
CA GLY A 124 14.60 -13.27 -20.25
C GLY A 124 14.24 -11.81 -19.97
N VAL A 125 15.24 -10.95 -19.76
CA VAL A 125 15.03 -9.50 -19.59
C VAL A 125 14.47 -8.89 -20.88
N ILE A 126 15.02 -9.24 -22.05
CA ILE A 126 14.53 -8.76 -23.35
C ILE A 126 13.07 -9.19 -23.57
N ILE A 127 12.75 -10.46 -23.30
CA ILE A 127 11.38 -10.97 -23.38
C ILE A 127 10.43 -10.16 -22.48
N ALA A 128 10.87 -9.81 -21.26
CA ALA A 128 10.07 -9.00 -20.36
C ALA A 128 9.75 -7.59 -20.92
N TYR A 129 10.65 -6.99 -21.72
CA TYR A 129 10.44 -5.70 -22.41
C TYR A 129 9.45 -5.79 -23.58
N ILE A 130 9.39 -6.94 -24.25
CA ILE A 130 8.53 -7.17 -25.42
C ILE A 130 7.06 -7.32 -25.00
N ILE A 131 6.79 -8.00 -23.88
CA ILE A 131 5.42 -8.19 -23.38
C ILE A 131 4.83 -6.81 -23.00
N LYS A 132 3.71 -6.44 -23.62
CA LYS A 132 2.97 -5.19 -23.39
C LYS A 132 1.72 -5.48 -22.56
N ASP A 133 1.78 -5.14 -21.29
CA ASP A 133 0.67 -5.21 -20.33
C ASP A 133 0.87 -4.15 -19.24
N ASP A 134 -0.14 -3.95 -18.39
CA ASP A 134 -0.11 -2.96 -17.30
C ASP A 134 0.94 -3.29 -16.22
N LYS A 135 1.42 -4.55 -16.21
CA LYS A 135 2.43 -5.05 -15.27
C LYS A 135 3.85 -4.99 -15.81
N LYS A 136 4.06 -4.48 -17.04
CA LYS A 136 5.35 -4.46 -17.73
C LYS A 136 6.47 -3.89 -16.88
N ARG A 137 6.23 -2.72 -16.27
CA ARG A 137 7.25 -2.05 -15.45
C ARG A 137 7.69 -2.92 -14.26
N ASN A 138 6.73 -3.59 -13.60
CA ASN A 138 7.03 -4.46 -12.46
C ASN A 138 7.72 -5.75 -12.93
N ARG A 139 7.26 -6.38 -14.02
CA ARG A 139 7.88 -7.57 -14.61
C ARG A 139 9.33 -7.31 -15.02
N VAL A 140 9.60 -6.25 -15.78
CA VAL A 140 10.95 -5.88 -16.24
C VAL A 140 11.87 -5.64 -15.04
N LYS A 141 11.40 -4.90 -14.02
CA LYS A 141 12.16 -4.70 -12.79
C LYS A 141 12.55 -6.02 -12.14
N TRP A 142 11.61 -6.96 -12.01
CA TRP A 142 11.90 -8.26 -11.43
C TRP A 142 12.77 -9.15 -12.32
N ALA A 143 12.69 -9.03 -13.65
CA ALA A 143 13.60 -9.71 -14.56
C ALA A 143 15.04 -9.24 -14.39
N TRP A 144 15.29 -7.94 -14.26
CA TRP A 144 16.63 -7.45 -13.92
C TRP A 144 17.13 -7.99 -12.57
N ILE A 145 16.26 -8.05 -11.56
CA ILE A 145 16.61 -8.64 -10.25
C ILE A 145 16.94 -10.13 -10.40
N GLY A 146 16.13 -10.88 -11.16
CA GLY A 146 16.37 -12.30 -11.41
C GLY A 146 17.72 -12.55 -12.08
N TRP A 147 18.05 -11.76 -13.11
CA TRP A 147 19.34 -11.85 -13.80
C TRP A 147 20.52 -11.50 -12.89
N ALA A 148 20.38 -10.45 -12.08
CA ALA A 148 21.42 -10.08 -11.10
C ALA A 148 21.67 -11.20 -10.08
N VAL A 149 20.60 -11.84 -9.57
CA VAL A 149 20.72 -12.99 -8.65
C VAL A 149 21.39 -14.17 -9.35
N TRP A 150 21.06 -14.45 -10.61
CA TRP A 150 21.71 -15.48 -11.41
C TRP A 150 23.22 -15.23 -11.54
N LEU A 151 23.63 -13.99 -11.85
CA LEU A 151 25.04 -13.62 -11.92
C LEU A 151 25.78 -13.80 -10.59
N ILE A 152 25.16 -13.42 -9.48
CA ILE A 152 25.75 -13.59 -8.14
C ILE A 152 25.99 -15.07 -7.85
N ILE A 153 25.01 -15.95 -8.16
CA ILE A 153 25.17 -17.39 -7.98
C ILE A 153 26.24 -17.94 -8.91
N TRP A 154 26.24 -17.53 -10.18
CA TRP A 154 27.25 -17.94 -11.16
C TRP A 154 28.66 -17.57 -10.70
N LEU A 155 28.87 -16.34 -10.23
CA LEU A 155 30.14 -15.89 -9.66
C LEU A 155 30.49 -16.67 -8.39
N ALA A 156 29.54 -16.90 -7.48
CA ALA A 156 29.78 -17.63 -6.25
C ALA A 156 30.15 -19.10 -6.48
N VAL A 157 29.70 -19.71 -7.57
CA VAL A 157 30.07 -21.09 -7.96
C VAL A 157 31.41 -21.12 -8.68
N ILE A 158 31.70 -20.13 -9.51
CA ILE A 158 32.90 -20.14 -10.38
C ILE A 158 34.14 -19.58 -9.70
N LEU A 159 34.03 -18.52 -8.89
CA LEU A 159 35.17 -17.94 -8.16
C LEU A 159 35.92 -18.96 -7.28
N PRO A 160 35.24 -19.88 -6.56
CA PRO A 160 35.92 -20.92 -5.78
C PRO A 160 36.57 -22.03 -6.63
N SER A 161 36.26 -22.09 -7.92
CA SER A 161 36.74 -23.14 -8.84
C SER A 161 37.86 -22.68 -9.79
N LEU A 162 38.24 -21.39 -9.72
CA LEU A 162 39.37 -20.76 -10.39
C LEU A 162 40.54 -20.63 -9.43
#